data_AF-S7TWR8-F1
#
_entry.id   AF-S7TWR8-F1
#
_cell.length_a   1.000
_cell.length_b   1.000
_cell.length_c   1.000
_cell.angle_alpha   90.00
_cell.angle_beta   90.00
_cell.angle_gamma   90.00
#
_symmetry.space_group_name_H-M   'P 1'
#
loop_
_entity.id
_entity.type
_entity.pdbx_description
1 polymer ?
#
loop_
_entity_poly.entity_id
_entity_poly.type
_entity_poly.pdbx_seq_one_letter_code
_entity_poly.pdbx_strand_id
1 'polypeptide(L)'
;MERYILVSTILGLILLLFFFSEYRTNQSLNQEATLEGFIIMKEGEVYLVEDPDFVQEDANKLTIQELRRKYNMSKLLIKGFGTLRGIENGQKVKVWYSEILESYPGKVEVIKIEPM
;
A
#
# COMPACT_ATOMS: atom_id res chain seq x y z
N MET A 1 7.03 35.82 -40.71
CA MET A 1 7.31 34.37 -40.53
C MET A 1 8.03 34.10 -39.22
N GLU A 2 9.13 34.79 -38.91
CA GLU A 2 9.94 34.49 -37.72
C GLU A 2 9.22 34.62 -36.37
N ARG A 3 8.34 35.63 -36.20
CA ARG A 3 7.55 35.77 -34.95
C ARG A 3 6.55 34.63 -34.73
N TYR A 4 6.04 34.02 -35.81
CA TYR A 4 5.11 32.89 -35.72
C TYR A 4 5.84 31.59 -35.35
N ILE A 5 7.04 31.40 -35.91
CA ILE A 5 7.92 30.28 -35.55
C ILE A 5 8.27 30.35 -34.07
N LEU A 6 8.70 31.52 -33.58
CA LEU A 6 9.00 31.75 -32.15
C LEU A 6 7.81 31.44 -31.22
N VAL A 7 6.63 31.93 -31.57
CA VAL A 7 5.40 31.66 -30.79
C VAL A 7 5.04 30.17 -30.81
N SER A 8 5.17 29.50 -31.96
CA SER A 8 4.87 28.06 -32.08
C SER A 8 5.85 27.20 -31.27
N THR A 9 7.13 27.56 -31.23
CA THR A 9 8.14 26.87 -30.44
C THR A 9 7.88 27.03 -28.94
N ILE A 10 7.52 28.24 -28.50
CA ILE A 10 7.18 28.51 -27.10
C ILE A 10 5.93 27.72 -26.69
N LEU A 11 4.90 27.69 -27.53
CA LEU A 11 3.66 26.96 -27.25
C LEU A 11 3.90 25.45 -27.17
N GLY A 12 4.73 24.90 -28.07
CA GLY A 12 5.14 23.50 -28.04
C GLY A 12 5.92 23.15 -26.76
N LEU A 13 6.83 24.03 -26.33
CA LEU A 13 7.58 23.86 -25.09
C LEU A 13 6.66 23.86 -23.86
N ILE A 14 5.66 24.75 -23.82
CA ILE A 14 4.67 24.81 -22.74
C ILE A 14 3.86 23.51 -22.67
N LEU A 15 3.35 23.03 -23.81
CA LEU A 15 2.60 21.76 -23.87
C LEU A 15 3.44 20.57 -23.40
N LEU A 16 4.72 20.55 -23.79
CA LEU A 16 5.67 19.52 -23.36
C LEU A 16 5.93 19.58 -21.85
N LEU A 17 6.09 20.78 -21.28
CA LEU A 17 6.24 20.97 -19.83
C LEU A 17 4.98 20.51 -19.06
N PHE A 18 3.77 20.78 -19.57
CA PHE A 18 2.53 20.27 -18.98
C PHE A 18 2.49 18.74 -18.97
N PHE A 19 2.83 18.11 -20.10
CA PHE A 19 2.87 16.64 -20.21
C PHE A 19 3.88 16.02 -19.22
N PHE A 20 5.08 16.61 -19.09
CA PHE A 20 6.08 16.15 -18.12
C PHE A 20 5.66 16.38 -16.66
N SER A 21 4.93 17.46 -16.38
CA SER A 21 4.43 17.75 -15.03
C SER A 21 3.44 16.68 -14.56
N GLU A 22 2.49 16.32 -15.43
CA GLU A 22 1.48 15.29 -15.17
C GLU A 22 2.11 13.91 -15.00
N TYR A 23 3.13 13.59 -15.82
CA TYR A 23 3.89 12.34 -15.68
C TYR A 23 4.65 12.25 -14.35
N ARG A 24 5.27 13.35 -13.88
CA ARG A 24 5.98 13.39 -12.59
C ARG A 24 5.05 13.31 -11.39
N THR A 25 3.91 14.00 -11.42
CA THR A 25 2.90 13.93 -10.34
C THR A 25 2.39 12.51 -10.15
N ASN A 26 2.18 11.77 -11.24
CA ASN A 26 1.81 10.36 -11.18
C ASN A 26 2.92 9.48 -10.59
N GLN A 27 4.20 9.79 -10.81
CA GLN A 27 5.31 9.05 -10.19
C GLN A 27 5.52 9.41 -8.70
N SER A 28 5.30 10.65 -8.28
CA SER A 28 5.43 11.03 -6.87
C SER A 28 4.29 10.46 -6.00
N LEU A 29 3.11 10.23 -6.57
CA LEU A 29 2.05 9.44 -5.94
C LEU A 29 2.41 7.94 -5.84
N ASN A 30 3.39 7.48 -6.61
CA ASN A 30 3.99 6.15 -6.54
C ASN A 30 5.30 6.16 -5.71
N GLN A 31 5.45 7.04 -4.73
CA GLN A 31 6.38 6.74 -3.63
C GLN A 31 5.79 5.52 -2.91
N GLU A 32 6.30 4.35 -3.26
CA GLU A 32 5.95 3.05 -2.70
C GLU A 32 6.01 3.12 -1.17
N ALA A 33 4.87 3.44 -0.57
CA ALA A 33 4.75 3.53 0.87
C ALA A 33 4.71 2.10 1.41
N THR A 34 5.48 1.87 2.47
CA THR A 34 5.61 0.53 3.07
C THR A 34 5.17 0.53 4.52
N LEU A 35 4.45 -0.51 4.92
CA LEU A 35 4.19 -0.85 6.32
C LEU A 35 4.94 -2.13 6.66
N GLU A 36 5.40 -2.25 7.89
CA GLU A 36 6.00 -3.47 8.42
C GLU A 36 5.14 -3.94 9.59
N GLY A 37 4.93 -5.24 9.69
CA GLY A 37 4.06 -5.81 10.71
C GLY A 37 3.89 -7.31 10.57
N PHE A 38 2.96 -7.87 11.34
CA PHE A 38 2.68 -9.30 11.36
C PHE A 38 1.38 -9.57 10.62
N ILE A 39 1.42 -10.51 9.66
CA ILE A 39 0.27 -10.82 8.83
C ILE A 39 -0.66 -11.81 9.54
N ILE A 40 -1.95 -11.51 9.57
CA ILE A 40 -2.97 -12.38 10.15
C ILE A 40 -3.94 -12.78 9.06
N MET A 41 -4.01 -14.07 8.76
CA MET A 41 -4.94 -14.67 7.82
C MET A 41 -5.99 -15.44 8.62
N LYS A 42 -7.21 -14.91 8.69
CA LYS A 42 -8.28 -15.49 9.51
C LYS A 42 -9.64 -15.17 8.93
N GLU A 43 -10.55 -16.14 8.97
CA GLU A 43 -11.94 -15.98 8.50
C GLU A 43 -12.05 -15.55 7.02
N GLY A 44 -11.08 -15.92 6.18
CA GLY A 44 -11.02 -15.53 4.77
C GLY A 44 -10.55 -14.10 4.52
N GLU A 45 -10.17 -13.38 5.57
CA GLU A 45 -9.69 -12.01 5.54
C GLU A 45 -8.21 -11.95 5.93
N VAL A 46 -7.56 -10.86 5.54
CA VAL A 46 -6.15 -10.62 5.83
C VAL A 46 -5.99 -9.30 6.54
N TYR A 47 -5.19 -9.31 7.59
CA TYR A 47 -4.88 -8.14 8.40
C TYR A 47 -3.38 -8.01 8.60
N LEU A 48 -2.94 -6.79 8.89
CA LEU A 48 -1.58 -6.47 9.32
C LEU A 48 -1.65 -5.91 10.74
N VAL A 49 -0.89 -6.50 11.65
CA VAL A 49 -0.67 -5.98 12.99
C VAL A 49 0.64 -5.21 12.97
N GLU A 50 0.58 -3.90 13.22
CA GLU A 50 1.74 -3.00 13.14
C GLU A 50 2.48 -2.88 14.48
N ASP A 51 1.92 -3.47 15.54
CA ASP A 51 2.46 -3.40 16.89
C ASP A 51 3.74 -4.26 17.04
N PRO A 52 4.85 -3.68 17.52
CA PRO A 52 6.14 -4.38 17.61
C PRO A 52 6.18 -5.44 18.72
N ASP A 53 5.28 -5.38 19.70
CA ASP A 53 5.13 -6.32 20.82
C ASP A 53 4.10 -7.44 20.54
N PHE A 54 3.73 -7.61 19.27
CA PHE A 54 2.86 -8.69 18.84
C PHE A 54 3.40 -10.07 19.24
N VAL A 55 2.53 -10.90 19.81
CA VAL A 55 2.85 -12.29 20.18
C VAL A 55 2.35 -13.22 19.08
N GLN A 56 3.26 -13.86 18.35
CA GLN A 56 2.92 -14.67 17.16
C GLN A 56 1.86 -15.75 17.43
N GLU A 57 1.87 -16.34 18.62
CA GLU A 57 0.90 -17.36 19.02
C GLU A 57 -0.55 -16.85 19.03
N ASP A 58 -0.75 -15.55 19.24
CA ASP A 58 -2.07 -14.91 19.26
C ASP A 58 -2.73 -14.94 17.88
N ALA A 59 -1.95 -14.99 16.80
CA ALA A 59 -2.45 -15.10 15.42
C ALA A 59 -3.41 -16.29 15.27
N ASN A 60 -3.08 -17.40 15.94
CA ASN A 60 -3.85 -18.64 15.88
C ASN A 60 -4.84 -18.74 17.06
N LYS A 61 -4.45 -18.30 18.26
CA LYS A 61 -5.24 -18.44 19.48
C LYS A 61 -6.43 -17.48 19.59
N LEU A 62 -6.25 -16.20 19.22
CA LEU A 62 -7.23 -15.14 19.47
C LEU A 62 -8.15 -14.92 18.27
N THR A 63 -9.43 -14.64 18.51
CA THR A 63 -10.38 -14.22 17.47
C THR A 63 -10.00 -12.86 16.87
N ILE A 64 -10.54 -12.52 15.69
CA ILE A 64 -10.32 -11.19 15.10
C ILE A 64 -10.79 -10.06 16.03
N GLN A 65 -11.88 -10.26 16.78
CA GLN A 65 -12.37 -9.25 17.72
C GLN A 65 -11.41 -9.05 18.91
N GLU A 66 -10.80 -10.12 19.42
CA GLU A 66 -9.80 -10.04 20.48
C GLU A 66 -8.51 -9.39 19.99
N LEU A 67 -8.04 -9.76 18.80
CA LEU A 67 -6.88 -9.14 18.16
C LEU A 67 -7.09 -7.63 17.96
N ARG A 68 -8.28 -7.21 17.47
CA ARG A 68 -8.63 -5.78 17.31
C ARG A 68 -8.65 -4.98 18.60
N ARG A 69 -8.92 -5.63 19.74
CA ARG A 69 -8.91 -4.97 21.06
C ARG A 69 -7.52 -4.90 21.65
N LYS A 70 -6.67 -5.86 21.31
CA LYS A 70 -5.33 -6.01 21.87
C LYS A 70 -4.28 -5.25 21.05
N TYR A 71 -4.46 -5.19 19.73
CA TYR A 71 -3.46 -4.69 18.80
C TYR A 71 -4.04 -3.67 17.82
N ASN A 72 -3.21 -2.71 17.42
CA ASN A 72 -3.46 -1.86 16.27
C ASN A 72 -3.28 -2.68 14.99
N MET A 73 -4.36 -2.74 14.20
CA MET A 73 -4.40 -3.56 13.02
C MET A 73 -5.13 -2.89 11.88
N SER A 74 -4.67 -3.20 10.68
CA SER A 74 -5.18 -2.70 9.41
C SER A 74 -5.67 -3.89 8.58
N LYS A 75 -6.80 -3.75 7.89
CA LYS A 75 -7.32 -4.76 6.95
C LYS A 75 -6.62 -4.60 5.61
N LEU A 76 -6.07 -5.68 5.08
CA LEU A 76 -5.38 -5.69 3.79
C LEU A 76 -6.36 -6.01 2.65
N LEU A 77 -6.48 -5.11 1.69
CA LEU A 77 -7.25 -5.30 0.46
C LEU A 77 -6.33 -5.85 -0.63
N ILE A 78 -6.37 -7.16 -0.82
CA ILE A 78 -5.49 -7.88 -1.76
C ILE A 78 -6.26 -8.15 -3.06
N LYS A 79 -5.80 -7.56 -4.17
CA LYS A 79 -6.44 -7.70 -5.50
C LYS A 79 -5.90 -8.88 -6.32
N GLY A 80 -4.72 -9.42 -5.99
CA GLY A 80 -4.01 -10.43 -6.80
C GLY A 80 -3.98 -11.83 -6.20
N PHE A 81 -4.23 -12.86 -7.02
CA PHE A 81 -3.98 -14.24 -6.64
C PHE A 81 -2.47 -14.48 -6.55
N GLY A 82 -1.99 -14.89 -5.38
CA GLY A 82 -0.57 -15.24 -5.14
C GLY A 82 0.22 -14.25 -4.29
N THR A 83 -0.33 -13.08 -3.94
CA THR A 83 0.34 -12.12 -3.05
C THR A 83 0.70 -12.71 -1.67
N LEU A 84 -0.03 -13.73 -1.22
CA LEU A 84 0.19 -14.44 0.05
C LEU A 84 0.99 -15.74 -0.11
N ARG A 85 1.45 -16.07 -1.32
CA ARG A 85 2.06 -17.39 -1.57
C ARG A 85 3.35 -17.53 -0.77
N GLY A 86 3.41 -18.55 0.08
CA GLY A 86 4.57 -18.84 0.92
C GLY A 86 4.68 -17.98 2.18
N ILE A 87 3.65 -17.20 2.50
CA ILE A 87 3.57 -16.43 3.73
C ILE A 87 2.75 -17.22 4.76
N GLU A 88 3.27 -17.32 5.98
CA GLU A 88 2.63 -18.02 7.10
C GLU A 88 1.81 -17.08 7.98
N ASN A 89 0.80 -17.62 8.68
CA ASN A 89 -0.01 -16.84 9.61
C ASN A 89 0.84 -16.41 10.82
N GLY A 90 0.79 -15.12 11.16
CA GLY A 90 1.60 -14.49 12.19
C GLY A 90 3.04 -14.16 11.76
N GLN A 91 3.40 -14.38 10.48
CA GLN A 91 4.74 -14.05 9.98
C GLN A 91 4.93 -12.53 9.87
N LYS A 92 6.15 -12.06 10.16
CA LYS A 92 6.53 -10.68 9.92
C LYS A 92 6.71 -10.43 8.42
N VAL A 93 6.10 -9.37 7.92
CA VAL A 93 6.09 -9.01 6.50
C VAL A 93 6.29 -7.52 6.31
N LYS A 94 6.72 -7.17 5.09
CA LYS A 94 6.68 -5.82 4.56
C LYS A 94 5.58 -5.72 3.52
N VAL A 95 4.74 -4.70 3.63
CA VAL A 95 3.56 -4.47 2.78
C VAL A 95 3.76 -3.17 2.03
N TRP A 96 3.79 -3.25 0.71
CA TRP A 96 3.73 -2.09 -0.19
C TRP A 96 2.28 -1.78 -0.49
N TYR A 97 1.90 -0.51 -0.39
CA TYR A 97 0.52 -0.08 -0.58
C TYR A 97 0.42 1.18 -1.43
N SER A 98 -0.72 1.33 -2.11
CA SER A 98 -1.05 2.54 -2.89
C SER A 98 -1.79 3.58 -2.06
N GLU A 99 -2.69 3.13 -1.19
CA GLU A 99 -3.57 4.01 -0.42
C GLU A 99 -4.01 3.35 0.89
N ILE A 100 -4.27 4.18 1.90
CA ILE A 100 -4.95 3.78 3.15
C ILE A 100 -6.31 4.48 3.19
N LEU A 101 -7.37 3.70 3.22
CA LEU A 101 -8.74 4.20 3.32
C LEU A 101 -9.13 4.35 4.80
N GLU A 102 -9.53 5.57 5.17
CA GLU A 102 -9.96 5.89 6.53
C GLU A 102 -11.19 5.07 6.95
N SER A 103 -10.98 4.12 7.88
CA SER A 103 -12.00 3.23 8.44
C SER A 103 -11.50 2.60 9.75
N TYR A 104 -12.34 1.79 10.44
CA TYR A 104 -11.93 1.10 11.68
C TYR A 104 -12.24 -0.42 11.64
N PRO A 105 -11.22 -1.29 11.46
CA PRO A 105 -9.80 -0.96 11.23
C PRO A 105 -9.61 -0.24 9.89
N GLY A 106 -8.50 0.48 9.75
CA GLY A 106 -8.10 1.08 8.48
C GLY A 106 -7.96 0.02 7.39
N LYS A 107 -8.19 0.39 6.13
CA LYS A 107 -8.06 -0.54 5.00
C LYS A 107 -6.89 -0.11 4.13
N VAL A 108 -6.01 -1.05 3.81
CA VAL A 108 -4.78 -0.81 3.06
C VAL A 108 -4.90 -1.47 1.68
N GLU A 109 -4.80 -0.69 0.62
CA GLU A 109 -4.74 -1.23 -0.75
C GLU A 109 -3.36 -1.81 -1.04
N VAL A 110 -3.26 -3.14 -1.08
CA VAL A 110 -1.97 -3.83 -1.20
C VAL A 110 -1.52 -3.92 -2.65
N ILE A 111 -0.28 -3.48 -2.88
CA ILE A 111 0.47 -3.67 -4.12
C ILE A 111 1.26 -4.99 -4.05
N LYS A 112 2.01 -5.19 -2.96
CA LYS A 112 2.94 -6.32 -2.79
C LYS A 112 3.14 -6.63 -1.31
N ILE A 113 3.42 -7.89 -1.00
CA ILE A 113 3.83 -8.35 0.33
C ILE A 113 5.11 -9.17 0.19
N GLU A 114 6.09 -8.93 1.05
CA GLU A 114 7.29 -9.75 1.17
C GLU A 114 7.48 -10.27 2.59
N PRO A 115 7.86 -11.54 2.77
CA PRO A 115 8.27 -12.07 4.06
C PRO A 115 9.59 -11.43 4.52
N MET A 116 9.73 -11.22 5.83
CA MET A 116 10.96 -10.73 6.48
C MET A 116 11.59 -11.78 7.39
#